data_AF-A0A3N1Q9U4-F1
#
_entry.id   AF-A0A3N1Q9U4-F1
#
_cell.length_a   1.000
_cell.length_b   1.000
_cell.length_c   1.000
_cell.angle_alpha   90.00
_cell.angle_beta   90.00
_cell.angle_gamma   90.00
#
_symmetry.space_group_name_H-M   'P 1'
#
loop_
_entity.id
_entity.type
_entity.pdbx_description
1 polymer ?
#
loop_
_entity_poly.entity_id
_entity_poly.type
_entity_poly.pdbx_seq_one_letter_code
_entity_poly.pdbx_strand_id
1 'polypeptide(L)' 'MTGPSNPDPDPRRTPGVEAGGGVPAGETPPAESGTGTGTGPYRPPKRGWATGPLLVVWVLVIACALFFLVYAIVLAAR' A
#
# COMPACT_ATOMS: atom_id res chain seq x y z
N MET A 1 -21.42 0.63 19.47
CA MET A 1 -21.12 2.02 19.07
C MET A 1 -19.62 2.25 19.22
N THR A 2 -18.83 1.98 18.19
CA THR A 2 -17.40 2.36 18.17
C THR A 2 -17.08 2.79 16.74
N GLY A 3 -17.46 4.02 16.40
CA GLY A 3 -16.99 4.63 15.16
C GLY A 3 -15.47 4.86 15.23
N PRO A 4 -14.75 4.89 14.10
CA PRO A 4 -13.33 5.20 14.09
C PRO A 4 -13.12 6.58 14.73
N SER A 5 -12.33 6.63 15.80
CA SER A 5 -11.82 7.90 16.33
C SER A 5 -10.86 8.45 15.30
N ASN A 6 -11.15 9.66 14.79
CA ASN A 6 -10.21 10.39 13.95
C ASN A 6 -8.87 10.52 14.72
N PRO A 7 -7.74 10.02 14.19
CA PRO A 7 -6.45 10.17 14.84
C PRO A 7 -5.92 11.60 14.76
N ASP A 8 -6.50 12.44 13.88
CA ASP A 8 -6.05 13.82 13.74
C ASP A 8 -6.37 14.64 15.00
N PRO A 9 -5.42 15.46 15.46
CA PRO A 9 -5.63 16.32 16.61
C PRO A 9 -6.73 17.36 16.29
N ASP A 10 -7.63 17.61 17.24
CA ASP A 10 -8.73 18.58 17.06
C ASP A 10 -8.13 19.99 16.80
N PRO A 11 -8.38 20.61 15.63
CA PRO A 11 -7.82 21.92 15.30
C PRO A 11 -8.16 23.01 16.32
N ARG A 12 -9.27 22.87 17.05
CA ARG A 12 -9.67 23.82 18.11
C ARG A 12 -8.86 23.67 19.40
N ARG A 13 -8.05 22.61 19.50
CA ARG A 13 -7.24 22.25 20.67
C ARG A 13 -5.76 22.08 20.34
N THR A 14 -5.35 22.36 19.10
CA THR A 14 -3.95 22.29 18.67
C THR A 14 -3.41 23.72 18.49
N PRO A 15 -2.57 24.20 19.43
CA PRO A 15 -1.90 25.49 19.26
C PRO A 15 -1.04 25.51 18.00
N GLY A 16 -1.00 26.65 17.30
CA GLY A 16 -0.16 26.84 16.11
C GLY A 16 -0.74 26.30 14.80
N VAL A 17 -1.83 25.52 14.83
CA VAL A 17 -2.50 25.02 13.61
C VAL A 17 -3.61 25.98 13.19
N GLU A 18 -3.46 26.58 12.01
CA GLU A 18 -4.51 27.40 11.40
C GLU A 18 -5.73 26.52 11.05
N ALA A 19 -6.91 27.12 10.91
CA ALA A 19 -8.13 26.39 10.54
C ALA A 19 -8.01 25.59 9.22
N GLY A 20 -7.02 25.92 8.38
CA GLY A 20 -6.66 25.20 7.16
C GLY A 20 -5.68 24.02 7.34
N GLY A 21 -5.27 23.69 8.56
CA GLY A 21 -4.35 22.58 8.85
C GLY A 21 -2.86 22.88 8.67
N GLY A 22 -2.50 24.13 8.36
CA GLY A 22 -1.11 24.59 8.26
C GLY A 22 -0.57 25.12 9.59
N VAL A 23 0.75 25.23 9.69
CA VAL A 23 1.45 25.92 10.80
C VAL A 23 2.27 27.10 10.26
N PRO A 24 2.52 28.15 11.05
CA PRO A 24 3.40 29.25 10.67
C PRO A 24 4.82 28.80 10.28
N ALA A 25 5.44 29.55 9.38
CA ALA A 25 6.83 29.29 8.97
C ALA A 25 7.79 29.41 10.18
N GLY A 26 8.52 28.34 10.47
CA GLY A 26 9.44 28.24 11.61
C GLY A 26 8.96 27.33 12.74
N GLU A 27 7.68 26.94 12.75
CA GLU A 27 7.18 25.85 13.60
C GLU A 27 7.30 24.51 12.88
N THR A 28 7.57 23.43 13.62
CA THR A 28 7.58 22.07 13.05
C THR A 28 6.13 21.66 12.77
N PRO A 29 5.75 21.32 11.52
CA PRO A 29 4.42 20.83 11.21
C PRO A 29 4.03 19.60 12.05
N PRO A 30 2.74 19.43 12.38
CA PRO A 30 2.28 18.21 13.05
C PRO A 30 2.63 16.99 12.20
N ALA A 31 2.94 15.87 12.86
CA ALA A 31 3.30 14.62 12.19
C ALA A 31 2.21 14.25 11.18
N GLU A 32 2.57 14.16 9.91
CA GLU A 32 1.66 13.69 8.87
C GLU A 32 1.28 12.24 9.14
N SER A 33 -0.03 11.95 9.09
CA SER A 33 -0.55 10.59 9.18
C SER A 33 -0.08 9.78 7.97
N GLY A 34 1.08 9.14 8.08
CA GLY A 34 1.51 8.14 7.11
C GLY A 34 0.48 7.01 7.04
N THR A 35 0.18 6.50 5.85
CA THR A 35 -0.78 5.41 5.63
C THR A 35 -0.33 4.05 6.18
N GLY A 36 0.81 4.00 6.87
CA GLY A 36 1.33 2.82 7.53
C GLY A 36 0.67 2.58 8.88
N THR A 37 0.41 1.33 9.21
CA THR A 37 -0.09 0.87 10.53
C THR A 37 0.95 1.01 11.66
N GLY A 38 1.94 1.89 11.51
CA GLY A 38 3.21 1.90 12.23
C GLY A 38 3.19 2.46 13.65
N THR A 39 2.05 2.96 14.14
CA THR A 39 1.92 3.58 15.47
C THR A 39 1.07 2.77 16.46
N GLY A 40 0.59 1.59 16.07
CA GLY A 40 -0.13 0.66 16.95
C GLY A 40 0.75 -0.46 17.52
N PRO A 41 0.27 -1.22 18.53
CA PRO A 41 0.95 -2.41 19.02
C PRO A 41 1.36 -3.34 17.88
N TYR A 42 2.58 -3.90 17.95
CA TYR A 42 3.10 -4.79 16.91
C TYR A 42 2.10 -5.88 16.58
N ARG A 43 1.60 -5.87 15.34
CA ARG A 43 0.72 -6.91 14.81
C ARG A 43 1.52 -7.72 13.80
N PRO A 44 1.80 -9.01 14.07
CA PRO A 44 2.49 -9.82 13.09
C PRO A 44 1.65 -9.88 11.80
N PRO A 45 2.26 -9.67 10.62
CA PRO A 45 1.54 -9.80 9.36
C PRO A 45 0.96 -11.21 9.24
N LYS A 46 -0.28 -11.32 8.74
CA LYS A 46 -0.92 -12.63 8.52
C LYS A 46 -0.15 -13.39 7.45
N ARG A 47 0.59 -14.42 7.85
CA ARG A 47 1.26 -15.34 6.93
C ARG A 47 0.21 -16.11 6.12
N GLY A 48 0.37 -16.20 4.80
CA GLY A 48 -0.37 -17.16 3.97
C GLY A 48 -1.10 -16.59 2.74
N TRP A 49 -1.28 -15.28 2.60
CA TRP A 49 -2.02 -14.73 1.45
C TRP A 49 -1.15 -14.55 0.18
N ALA A 50 0.17 -14.58 0.31
CA ALA A 50 1.09 -14.36 -0.82
C ALA A 50 1.13 -15.55 -1.81
N THR A 51 0.90 -16.78 -1.34
CA THR A 51 1.09 -17.99 -2.14
C THR A 51 0.08 -18.10 -3.28
N GLY A 52 -1.19 -17.74 -3.05
CA GLY A 52 -2.25 -17.81 -4.06
C GLY A 52 -1.96 -16.92 -5.28
N PRO A 53 -1.77 -15.59 -5.08
CA PRO A 53 -1.39 -14.68 -6.16
C PRO A 53 -0.08 -15.08 -6.84
N LEU A 54 0.93 -15.52 -6.08
CA LEU A 54 2.21 -15.97 -6.64
C LEU A 54 2.02 -17.15 -7.60
N LEU A 55 1.18 -18.13 -7.23
CA LEU A 55 0.88 -19.29 -8.07
C LEU A 55 0.17 -18.86 -9.37
N VAL A 56 -0.79 -17.93 -9.28
CA VAL A 56 -1.51 -17.41 -10.46
C VAL A 56 -0.54 -16.73 -11.43
N VAL A 57 0.38 -15.90 -10.91
CA VAL A 57 1.41 -15.25 -11.73
C VAL A 57 2.32 -16.29 -12.39
N TRP A 58 2.74 -17.32 -11.66
CA TRP A 58 3.56 -18.40 -12.21
C TRP A 58 2.88 -19.14 -13.37
N VAL A 59 1.60 -19.48 -13.21
CA VAL A 59 0.82 -20.14 -14.26
C VAL A 59 0.72 -19.25 -15.50
N LEU A 60 0.44 -17.96 -15.31
CA LEU A 60 0.35 -16.99 -16.41
C LEU A 60 1.68 -16.87 -17.16
N VAL A 61 2.80 -16.76 -16.44
CA VAL A 61 4.14 -16.66 -17.04
C VAL A 61 4.47 -17.90 -17.86
N ILE A 62 4.21 -19.10 -17.33
CA ILE A 62 4.44 -20.36 -18.05
C ILE A 62 3.56 -20.43 -19.31
N ALA A 63 2.28 -20.06 -19.20
CA ALA A 63 1.37 -20.05 -20.34
C ALA A 63 1.86 -19.10 -21.45
N CYS A 64 2.26 -17.87 -21.10
CA CYS A 64 2.83 -16.92 -22.05
C CYS A 64 4.13 -17.45 -22.68
N ALA A 65 5.04 -18.01 -21.88
CA ALA A 65 6.31 -18.56 -22.37
C ALA A 65 6.08 -19.71 -23.36
N LEU A 66 5.16 -20.64 -23.06
CA LEU A 66 4.81 -21.75 -23.94
C LEU A 66 4.14 -21.25 -25.23
N PHE A 67 3.26 -20.25 -25.14
CA PHE A 67 2.65 -19.65 -26.32
C PHE A 67 3.70 -19.08 -27.27
N PHE A 68 4.63 -18.26 -26.77
CA PHE A 68 5.69 -17.69 -27.58
C PHE A 68 6.66 -18.76 -28.11
N LEU A 69 6.97 -19.78 -27.32
CA LEU A 69 7.81 -20.90 -27.76
C LEU A 69 7.17 -21.62 -28.95
N VAL A 70 5.90 -21.99 -28.85
CA VAL A 70 5.17 -22.65 -29.95
C VAL A 70 5.09 -21.72 -31.17
N TYR A 71 4.77 -20.45 -30.97
CA TYR A 71 4.71 -19.46 -32.05
C TYR A 71 6.06 -19.33 -32.78
N ALA A 72 7.17 -19.24 -32.03
CA ALA A 72 8.51 -19.17 -32.60
C ALA A 72 8.88 -20.43 -33.40
N ILE A 73 8.52 -21.62 -32.90
CA ILE A 73 8.73 -22.89 -33.63
C ILE A 73 7.95 -22.89 -34.94
N VAL A 74 6.66 -22.52 -34.91
CA VAL A 74 5.82 -22.46 -36.11
C VAL A 74 6.36 -21.45 -37.12
N LEU A 75 6.83 -20.29 -36.64
CA LEU A 75 7.41 -19.26 -37.49
C LEU A 75 8.76 -19.69 -38.10
N ALA A 76 9.61 -20.35 -37.32
CA ALA A 76 10.92 -20.82 -37.79
C ALA A 76 10.84 -22.06 -38.69
N ALA A 77 9.77 -22.85 -38.57
CA ALA A 77 9.52 -24.03 -39.39
C ALA A 77 8.76 -23.73 -40.71
N ARG A 78 8.49 -22.45 -41.00
CA ARG A 78 7.92 -21.98 -42.25
C ARG A 78 8.92 -21.14 -43.02
#